data_AF-A0A819YP84-F1
#
_entry.id   AF-A0A819YP84-F1
#
_cell.length_a   1.000
_cell.length_b   1.000
_cell.length_c   1.000
_cell.angle_alpha   90.00
_cell.angle_beta   90.00
_cell.angle_gamma   90.00
#
_symmetry.space_group_name_H-M   'P 1'
#
loop_
_entity.id
_entity.type
_entity.pdbx_description
1 polymer ?
#
loop_
_entity_poly.entity_id
_entity_poly.type
_entity_poly.pdbx_seq_one_letter_code
_entity_poly.pdbx_strand_id
1 'polypeptide(L)'
;VINPTFSCGKLKLMMPLVNQCIEAMLNKLSDIINDKNTEINIYQLYKRMTMDVICRCAFGIDTDMQNDVDNIYLQKSGGTFDVDVDKLTIVKLTNLLPFFITPFRYFYLGQIALRRILIRLIPVLSNYIEESPGSWLTNRVKDVVNCRNKSLTTNTIKRVDLLQLMIDASTYDHVKVRLLIYI
;
A
#
# COMPACT_ATOMS: atom_id res chain seq x y z
N VAL A 1 16.13 4.74 -6.94
CA VAL A 1 14.79 4.53 -7.53
C VAL A 1 13.72 5.48 -6.98
N ILE A 2 13.57 5.66 -5.66
CA ILE A 2 12.44 6.45 -5.09
C ILE A 2 12.56 7.98 -5.28
N ASN A 3 13.74 8.57 -5.07
CA ASN A 3 13.94 10.02 -5.18
C ASN A 3 13.53 10.62 -6.55
N PRO A 4 13.91 10.05 -7.72
CA PRO A 4 13.48 10.61 -9.02
C PRO A 4 11.99 10.45 -9.30
N THR A 5 11.29 9.54 -8.61
CA THR A 5 9.88 9.27 -8.86
C THR A 5 8.95 10.38 -8.37
N PHE A 6 9.38 11.15 -7.37
CA PHE A 6 8.67 12.33 -6.86
C PHE A 6 9.15 13.65 -7.50
N SER A 7 9.81 13.58 -8.66
CA SER A 7 10.14 14.78 -9.43
C SER A 7 8.87 15.49 -9.92
N CYS A 8 8.95 16.82 -10.06
CA CYS A 8 7.82 17.65 -10.48
C CYS A 8 7.19 17.18 -11.80
N GLY A 9 8.01 16.73 -12.76
CA GLY A 9 7.53 16.19 -14.03
C GLY A 9 6.69 14.92 -13.87
N LYS A 10 7.08 13.99 -12.98
CA LYS A 10 6.34 12.75 -12.72
C LYS A 10 5.08 13.01 -11.89
N LEU A 11 5.14 13.91 -10.91
CA LEU A 11 3.97 14.34 -10.15
C LEU A 11 2.92 14.98 -11.04
N LYS A 12 3.32 15.83 -12.00
CA LYS A 12 2.40 16.46 -12.95
C LYS A 12 1.62 15.42 -13.79
N LEU A 13 2.23 14.27 -14.09
CA LEU A 13 1.55 13.17 -14.80
C LEU A 13 0.52 12.45 -13.92
N MET A 14 0.68 12.47 -12.59
CA MET A 14 -0.26 11.86 -11.64
C MET A 14 -1.39 12.81 -11.21
N MET A 15 -1.23 14.12 -11.41
CA MET A 15 -2.23 15.15 -11.04
C MET A 15 -3.65 14.88 -11.53
N PRO A 16 -3.90 14.36 -12.75
CA PRO A 16 -5.25 14.03 -13.19
C PRO A 16 -5.96 13.04 -12.25
N LEU A 17 -5.22 12.08 -11.69
CA LEU A 17 -5.77 11.09 -10.76
C LEU A 17 -6.11 11.71 -9.41
N VAL A 18 -5.24 12.60 -8.94
CA VAL A 18 -5.47 13.36 -7.71
C VAL A 18 -6.71 14.23 -7.84
N ASN A 19 -6.85 14.94 -8.97
CA ASN A 19 -8.01 15.78 -9.25
C ASN A 19 -9.31 14.97 -9.27
N GLN A 20 -9.32 13.79 -9.89
CA GLN A 20 -10.49 12.89 -9.86
C GLN A 20 -10.89 12.48 -8.45
N CYS A 21 -9.92 12.19 -7.57
CA CYS A 21 -10.21 11.89 -6.17
C CYS A 21 -10.77 13.11 -5.42
N ILE A 22 -10.24 14.30 -5.67
CA ILE A 22 -10.72 15.55 -5.06
C ILE A 22 -12.14 15.85 -5.54
N GLU A 23 -12.41 15.71 -6.83
CA GLU A 23 -13.74 15.93 -7.41
C GLU A 23 -14.78 14.96 -6.81
N ALA A 24 -14.43 13.68 -6.67
CA ALA A 24 -15.28 12.71 -5.97
C ALA A 24 -15.58 13.12 -4.51
N MET A 25 -14.59 13.65 -3.79
CA MET A 25 -14.77 14.15 -2.43
C MET A 25 -15.68 15.40 -2.40
N LEU A 26 -15.49 16.33 -3.33
CA LEU A 26 -16.27 17.56 -3.42
C LEU A 26 -17.74 17.29 -3.78
N ASN A 27 -18.00 16.34 -4.68
CA ASN A 27 -19.35 15.92 -5.01
C ASN A 27 -20.07 15.38 -3.77
N LYS A 28 -19.42 14.49 -3.01
CA LYS A 28 -19.94 13.99 -1.73
C LYS A 28 -20.21 15.08 -0.72
N LEU A 29 -19.27 16.02 -0.59
CA LEU A 29 -19.42 17.12 0.33
C LEU A 29 -20.62 17.98 -0.06
N SER A 30 -20.83 18.20 -1.36
CA SER A 30 -21.99 18.92 -1.89
C SER A 30 -23.29 18.20 -1.57
N ASP A 31 -23.35 16.88 -1.75
CA ASP A 31 -24.51 16.05 -1.41
C ASP A 31 -24.86 16.15 0.08
N ILE A 32 -23.85 16.03 0.96
CA ILE A 32 -24.03 16.10 2.42
C ILE A 32 -24.52 17.49 2.87
N ILE A 33 -24.02 18.56 2.24
CA ILE A 33 -24.43 19.95 2.55
C ILE A 33 -25.89 20.18 2.13
N ASN A 34 -26.31 19.61 1.01
CA ASN A 34 -27.66 19.77 0.49
C ASN A 34 -28.75 19.12 1.38
N ASP A 35 -28.40 18.09 2.15
CA ASP A 35 -29.32 17.38 3.04
C ASP A 35 -29.67 18.11 4.37
N LYS A 36 -29.10 19.31 4.60
CA LYS A 36 -29.31 20.23 5.75
C LYS A 36 -29.04 19.64 7.16
N ASN A 37 -28.24 20.38 7.95
CA ASN A 37 -27.92 20.13 9.37
C ASN A 37 -27.12 18.86 9.70
N THR A 38 -26.34 18.35 8.75
CA THR A 38 -25.48 17.18 8.95
C THR A 38 -24.11 17.60 9.48
N GLU A 39 -23.74 17.13 10.67
CA GLU A 39 -22.37 17.23 11.15
C GLU A 39 -21.45 16.35 10.30
N ILE A 40 -20.35 16.92 9.81
CA ILE A 40 -19.40 16.21 8.94
C ILE A 40 -18.15 15.88 9.72
N ASN A 41 -17.81 14.60 9.79
CA ASN A 41 -16.50 14.18 10.25
C ASN A 41 -15.46 14.39 9.14
N ILE A 42 -14.87 15.59 9.14
CA ILE A 42 -13.83 16.01 8.18
C ILE A 42 -12.66 15.02 8.17
N TYR A 43 -12.26 14.50 9.33
CA TYR A 43 -11.16 13.53 9.41
C TYR A 43 -11.45 12.26 8.60
N GLN A 44 -12.66 11.70 8.71
CA GLN A 44 -13.04 10.51 7.93
C GLN A 44 -13.12 10.81 6.43
N LEU A 45 -13.59 12.00 6.05
CA LEU A 45 -13.65 12.42 4.65
C LEU A 45 -12.24 12.49 4.03
N TYR A 46 -11.31 13.21 4.67
CA TYR A 46 -9.93 13.31 4.21
C TYR A 46 -9.19 11.97 4.28
N LYS A 47 -9.47 11.12 5.28
CA LYS A 47 -8.89 9.78 5.39
C LYS A 47 -9.23 8.94 4.16
N ARG A 48 -10.50 8.93 3.75
CA ARG A 48 -10.95 8.21 2.55
C ARG A 48 -10.37 8.78 1.28
N MET A 49 -10.41 10.11 1.10
CA MET A 49 -9.84 10.78 -0.07
C MET A 49 -8.33 10.49 -0.20
N THR A 50 -7.57 10.63 0.89
CA THR A 50 -6.11 10.43 0.88
C THR A 50 -5.76 8.99 0.54
N MET A 51 -6.50 8.02 1.10
CA MET A 51 -6.26 6.61 0.83
C MET A 51 -6.63 6.25 -0.62
N ASP A 52 -7.68 6.84 -1.18
CA ASP A 52 -8.06 6.68 -2.59
C ASP A 52 -6.99 7.23 -3.55
N VAL A 53 -6.43 8.42 -3.24
CA VAL A 53 -5.30 8.99 -3.97
C VAL A 53 -4.10 8.05 -3.93
N ILE A 54 -3.76 7.50 -2.76
CA ILE A 54 -2.66 6.54 -2.63
C ILE A 54 -2.94 5.29 -3.48
N CYS A 55 -4.12 4.69 -3.39
CA CYS A 55 -4.45 3.50 -4.19
C CYS A 55 -4.31 3.74 -5.70
N ARG A 56 -4.81 4.88 -6.20
CA ARG A 56 -4.79 5.22 -7.62
C ARG A 56 -3.40 5.66 -8.12
N CYS A 57 -2.69 6.51 -7.36
CA CYS A 57 -1.38 7.01 -7.78
C CYS A 57 -0.24 6.04 -7.47
N ALA A 58 -0.30 5.33 -6.34
CA ALA A 58 0.76 4.44 -5.92
C ALA A 58 0.66 3.07 -6.60
N PHE A 59 -0.54 2.48 -6.60
CA PHE A 59 -0.76 1.10 -7.05
C PHE A 59 -1.56 1.00 -8.35
N GLY A 60 -2.11 2.11 -8.85
CA GLY A 60 -2.97 2.12 -10.03
C GLY A 60 -4.29 1.37 -9.86
N ILE A 61 -4.74 1.19 -8.61
CA ILE A 61 -5.98 0.49 -8.26
C ILE A 61 -7.07 1.54 -8.07
N ASP A 62 -8.19 1.37 -8.76
CA ASP A 62 -9.40 2.14 -8.47
C ASP A 62 -10.24 1.38 -7.44
N THR A 63 -10.40 1.97 -6.27
CA THR A 63 -11.02 1.31 -5.11
C THR A 63 -12.40 1.82 -4.78
N ASP A 64 -12.80 2.98 -5.34
CA ASP A 64 -14.06 3.68 -5.04
C ASP A 64 -14.39 3.82 -3.53
N MET A 65 -13.35 3.85 -2.69
CA MET A 65 -13.48 3.79 -1.22
C MET A 65 -14.06 5.07 -0.60
N GLN A 66 -14.21 6.13 -1.41
CA GLN A 66 -14.91 7.32 -0.97
C GLN A 66 -16.42 7.04 -0.89
N ASN A 67 -16.96 6.25 -1.83
CA ASN A 67 -18.36 5.85 -1.95
C ASN A 67 -18.72 4.69 -1.02
N ASP A 68 -17.83 3.72 -0.91
CA ASP A 68 -18.05 2.54 -0.09
C ASP A 68 -17.41 2.70 1.30
N VAL A 69 -18.25 2.80 2.34
CA VAL A 69 -17.81 2.91 3.73
C VAL A 69 -17.17 1.62 4.24
N ASP A 70 -17.62 0.48 3.72
CA ASP A 70 -17.16 -0.86 4.11
C ASP A 70 -16.09 -1.40 3.17
N ASN A 71 -15.43 -0.51 2.44
CA ASN A 71 -14.44 -0.88 1.46
C ASN A 71 -13.29 -1.67 2.09
N ILE A 72 -13.06 -2.87 1.55
CA ILE A 72 -12.03 -3.78 2.07
C ILE A 72 -10.61 -3.17 2.03
N TYR A 73 -10.31 -2.30 1.05
CA TYR A 73 -9.02 -1.61 0.99
C TYR A 73 -8.89 -0.58 2.11
N LEU A 74 -9.97 0.13 2.45
CA LEU A 74 -9.97 1.10 3.54
C LEU A 74 -9.79 0.39 4.90
N GLN A 75 -10.49 -0.73 5.11
CA GLN A 75 -10.36 -1.51 6.35
C GLN A 75 -8.99 -2.15 6.50
N LYS A 76 -8.49 -2.84 5.46
CA LYS A 76 -7.19 -3.53 5.52
C LYS A 76 -6.02 -2.55 5.54
N SER A 77 -6.12 -1.39 4.86
CA SER A 77 -5.10 -0.35 5.01
C SER A 77 -5.12 0.27 6.40
N GLY A 78 -6.29 0.62 6.93
CA GLY A 78 -6.45 1.12 8.30
C GLY A 78 -5.84 0.18 9.33
N GLY A 79 -6.17 -1.12 9.27
CA GLY A 79 -5.61 -2.12 10.18
C GLY A 79 -4.11 -2.38 10.02
N THR A 80 -3.49 -1.94 8.93
CA THR A 80 -2.02 -1.97 8.78
C THR A 80 -1.35 -0.84 9.56
N PHE A 81 -2.02 0.30 9.68
CA PHE A 81 -1.50 1.50 10.35
C PHE A 81 -1.98 1.65 11.80
N ASP A 82 -3.06 0.97 12.20
CA ASP A 82 -3.64 1.02 13.55
C ASP A 82 -2.86 0.23 14.61
N VAL A 83 -1.54 0.08 14.42
CA VAL A 83 -0.67 -0.62 15.36
C VAL A 83 -0.29 0.34 16.48
N ASP A 84 -1.12 0.40 17.52
CA ASP A 84 -0.84 1.13 18.76
C ASP A 84 0.32 0.47 19.52
N VAL A 85 1.55 0.86 19.18
CA VAL A 85 2.77 0.41 19.89
C VAL A 85 2.76 0.80 21.37
N ASP A 86 2.05 1.87 21.74
CA ASP A 86 1.96 2.40 23.10
C ASP A 86 0.97 1.63 24.00
N LYS A 87 0.00 0.93 23.39
CA LYS A 87 -0.90 0.00 24.10
C LYS A 87 -0.28 -1.37 24.29
N LEU A 88 0.80 -1.67 23.58
CA LEU A 88 1.54 -2.90 23.76
C LEU A 88 2.27 -2.84 25.11
N THR A 89 1.66 -3.44 26.13
CA THR A 89 2.22 -3.59 27.50
C THR A 89 3.65 -4.14 27.46
N ILE A 90 3.96 -4.94 26.45
CA ILE A 90 5.30 -5.45 26.14
C ILE A 90 6.30 -4.31 25.93
N VAL A 91 5.98 -3.25 25.17
CA VAL A 91 6.90 -2.13 24.88
C VAL A 91 7.22 -1.35 26.15
N LYS A 92 6.21 -1.09 26.98
CA LYS A 92 6.38 -0.45 28.30
C LYS A 92 7.25 -1.29 29.24
N LEU A 93 7.06 -2.60 29.26
CA LEU A 93 7.85 -3.52 30.07
C LEU A 93 9.30 -3.63 29.58
N THR A 94 9.56 -3.62 28.27
CA THR A 94 10.94 -3.58 27.74
C THR A 94 11.67 -2.29 28.06
N ASN A 95 10.99 -1.14 28.14
CA ASN A 95 11.62 0.12 28.56
C ASN A 95 12.02 0.11 30.05
N LEU A 96 11.31 -0.66 30.90
CA LEU A 96 11.64 -0.76 32.33
C LEU A 96 12.82 -1.73 32.61
N LEU A 97 13.04 -2.73 31.77
CA LEU A 97 14.06 -3.77 31.97
C LEU A 97 14.92 -3.94 30.72
N PRO A 98 15.89 -3.02 30.46
CA PRO A 98 16.64 -2.99 29.21
C PRO A 98 17.53 -4.22 28.99
N PHE A 99 17.89 -4.93 30.06
CA PHE A 99 18.74 -6.12 29.99
C PHE A 99 18.09 -7.29 29.23
N PHE A 100 16.76 -7.43 29.29
CA PHE A 100 16.05 -8.54 28.64
C PHE A 100 15.59 -8.23 27.21
N ILE A 101 15.82 -7.02 26.70
CA ILE A 101 15.41 -6.63 25.34
C ILE A 101 16.03 -7.54 24.29
N THR A 102 17.34 -7.79 24.39
CA THR A 102 18.09 -8.58 23.41
C THR A 102 17.57 -10.03 23.31
N PRO A 103 17.51 -10.82 24.39
CA PRO A 103 16.99 -12.19 24.32
C PRO A 103 15.50 -12.22 23.94
N PHE A 104 14.68 -11.29 24.43
CA PHE A 104 13.26 -11.23 24.08
C PHE A 104 13.04 -10.91 22.60
N ARG A 105 13.88 -10.05 22.01
CA ARG A 105 13.85 -9.76 20.57
C ARG A 105 14.21 -10.99 19.74
N TYR A 106 15.24 -11.74 20.12
CA TYR A 106 15.59 -12.99 19.44
C TYR A 106 14.48 -14.05 19.58
N PHE A 107 13.86 -14.16 20.75
CA PHE A 107 12.73 -15.07 20.97
C PHE A 107 11.51 -14.69 20.12
N TYR A 108 11.14 -13.40 20.09
CA TYR A 108 10.02 -12.90 19.29
C TYR A 108 10.25 -13.09 17.79
N LEU A 109 11.46 -12.81 17.30
CA LEU A 109 11.85 -13.09 15.91
C LEU A 109 11.82 -14.60 15.60
N GLY A 110 12.23 -15.43 16.54
CA GLY A 110 12.14 -16.89 16.45
C GLY A 110 10.70 -17.37 16.31
N GLN A 111 9.78 -16.85 17.13
CA GLN A 111 8.34 -17.14 17.04
C GLN A 111 7.75 -16.73 15.68
N ILE A 112 8.12 -15.55 15.15
CA ILE A 112 7.70 -15.10 13.82
C ILE A 112 8.22 -16.04 12.73
N ALA A 113 9.50 -16.41 12.78
CA ALA A 113 10.11 -17.32 11.81
C ALA A 113 9.47 -18.71 11.85
N LEU A 114 9.26 -19.25 13.04
CA LEU A 114 8.63 -20.56 13.26
C LEU A 114 7.18 -20.56 12.77
N ARG A 115 6.41 -19.51 13.06
CA ARG A 115 5.04 -19.33 12.52
C ARG A 115 5.03 -19.29 10.99
N ARG A 116 5.98 -18.59 10.35
CA ARG A 116 6.11 -18.56 8.88
C ARG A 116 6.44 -19.93 8.29
N ILE A 117 7.33 -20.68 8.93
CA ILE A 117 7.68 -22.06 8.53
C ILE A 117 6.47 -22.98 8.68
N LEU A 118 5.73 -22.87 9.78
CA LEU A 118 4.53 -23.67 10.06
C LEU A 118 3.43 -23.47 9.00
N ILE A 119 3.17 -22.21 8.62
CA ILE A 119 2.21 -21.87 7.55
C ILE A 119 2.65 -22.44 6.20
N ARG A 120 3.96 -22.51 5.94
CA ARG A 120 4.50 -23.11 4.70
C ARG A 120 4.38 -24.64 4.68
N LEU A 121 4.42 -25.29 5.84
CA LEU A 121 4.30 -26.74 5.97
C LEU A 121 2.85 -27.23 5.83
N ILE A 122 1.88 -26.47 6.33
CA ILE A 122 0.46 -26.86 6.29
C ILE A 122 -0.35 -25.80 5.53
N PRO A 123 -0.50 -25.94 4.19
CA PRO A 123 -1.21 -24.97 3.37
C PRO A 123 -2.72 -24.92 3.64
N VAL A 124 -3.31 -25.95 4.27
CA VAL A 124 -4.73 -25.95 4.66
C VAL A 124 -5.03 -24.90 5.75
N LEU A 125 -4.08 -24.65 6.65
CA LEU A 125 -4.21 -23.64 7.69
C LEU A 125 -4.17 -22.21 7.11
N SER A 126 -3.56 -22.00 5.93
CA SER A 126 -3.51 -20.66 5.33
C SER A 126 -4.88 -20.13 4.91
N ASN A 127 -5.83 -21.01 4.59
CA ASN A 127 -7.18 -20.61 4.14
C ASN A 127 -8.10 -20.18 5.28
N TYR A 128 -7.77 -20.52 6.53
CA TYR A 128 -8.57 -20.19 7.71
C TYR A 128 -7.94 -19.07 8.55
N ILE A 129 -6.64 -18.83 8.38
CA ILE A 129 -5.95 -17.74 9.05
C ILE A 129 -6.31 -16.45 8.32
N GLU A 130 -7.00 -15.54 9.02
CA GLU A 130 -7.25 -14.20 8.49
C GLU A 130 -5.91 -13.53 8.17
N GLU A 131 -5.69 -13.21 6.89
CA GLU A 131 -4.44 -12.60 6.46
C GLU A 131 -4.22 -11.28 7.19
N SER A 132 -2.99 -11.07 7.68
CA SER A 132 -2.65 -9.80 8.29
C SER A 132 -2.91 -8.67 7.28
N PRO A 133 -3.44 -7.51 7.70
CA PRO A 133 -3.89 -6.48 6.76
C PRO A 133 -2.79 -6.04 5.79
N GLY A 134 -1.55 -5.96 6.26
CA GLY A 134 -0.39 -5.67 5.42
C GLY A 134 -0.06 -6.79 4.43
N SER A 135 -0.12 -8.07 4.85
CA SER A 135 0.10 -9.20 3.95
C SER A 135 -0.94 -9.25 2.83
N TRP A 136 -2.21 -9.02 3.15
CA TRP A 136 -3.30 -8.94 2.18
C TRP A 136 -3.02 -7.86 1.12
N LEU A 137 -2.59 -6.67 1.55
CA LEU A 137 -2.29 -5.56 0.65
C LEU A 137 -1.09 -5.89 -0.26
N THR A 138 -0.04 -6.52 0.29
CA THR A 138 1.10 -6.95 -0.52
C THR A 138 0.72 -8.01 -1.57
N ASN A 139 -0.17 -8.94 -1.23
CA ASN A 139 -0.65 -9.93 -2.20
C ASN A 139 -1.44 -9.26 -3.31
N ARG A 140 -2.30 -8.29 -2.97
CA ARG A 140 -3.07 -7.54 -3.96
C ARG A 140 -2.18 -6.72 -4.91
N VAL A 141 -1.12 -6.08 -4.39
CA VAL A 141 -0.14 -5.38 -5.23
C VAL A 141 0.64 -6.35 -6.12
N LYS A 142 1.00 -7.54 -5.62
CA LYS A 142 1.65 -8.58 -6.45
C LYS A 142 0.76 -8.99 -7.62
N ASP A 143 -0.55 -9.15 -7.40
CA ASP A 143 -1.48 -9.48 -8.48
C ASP A 143 -1.48 -8.39 -9.56
N VAL A 144 -1.49 -7.12 -9.15
CA VAL A 144 -1.41 -5.98 -10.08
C VAL A 144 -0.10 -5.99 -10.88
N VAL A 145 1.04 -6.22 -10.21
CA VAL A 145 2.35 -6.35 -10.89
C VAL A 145 2.34 -7.51 -11.88
N ASN A 146 1.81 -8.67 -11.48
CA ASN A 146 1.72 -9.85 -12.33
C ASN A 146 0.85 -9.62 -13.57
N CYS A 147 -0.29 -8.94 -13.41
CA CYS A 147 -1.14 -8.53 -14.53
C CYS A 147 -0.41 -7.59 -15.49
N ARG A 148 0.36 -6.62 -14.97
CA ARG A 148 1.13 -5.67 -15.79
C ARG A 148 2.29 -6.32 -16.52
N ASN A 149 3.01 -7.23 -15.87
CA ASN A 149 4.08 -7.99 -16.52
C ASN A 149 3.56 -8.83 -17.69
N LYS A 150 2.32 -9.35 -17.61
CA LYS A 150 1.66 -9.98 -18.77
C LYS A 150 1.32 -8.96 -19.86
N SER A 151 0.79 -7.80 -19.49
CA SER A 151 0.40 -6.71 -20.42
C SER A 151 1.59 -6.04 -21.13
N LEU A 152 2.80 -6.09 -20.55
CA LEU A 152 4.04 -5.66 -21.21
C LEU A 152 4.33 -6.40 -22.51
N THR A 153 3.80 -7.63 -22.68
CA THR A 153 3.96 -8.40 -23.92
C THR A 153 3.01 -7.97 -25.04
N THR A 154 1.97 -7.17 -24.74
CA THR A 154 0.87 -6.86 -25.68
C THR A 154 0.78 -5.38 -26.09
N ASN A 155 1.83 -4.57 -25.89
CA ASN A 155 1.93 -3.17 -26.40
C ASN A 155 0.72 -2.26 -26.08
N THR A 156 0.15 -2.38 -24.87
CA THR A 156 -0.93 -1.51 -24.41
C THR A 156 -0.39 -0.20 -23.80
N ILE A 157 -1.16 0.89 -23.92
CA ILE A 157 -0.81 2.22 -23.39
C ILE A 157 -0.62 2.12 -21.86
N LYS A 158 0.60 2.43 -21.38
CA LYS A 158 0.95 2.36 -19.96
C LYS A 158 0.45 3.59 -19.21
N ARG A 159 -0.34 3.39 -18.15
CA ARG A 159 -0.65 4.43 -17.17
C ARG A 159 0.62 4.82 -16.41
N VAL A 160 0.85 6.11 -16.20
CA VAL A 160 1.98 6.60 -15.40
C VAL A 160 1.56 6.66 -13.93
N ASP A 161 1.85 5.59 -13.21
CA ASP A 161 1.70 5.49 -11.75
C ASP A 161 3.02 5.04 -11.10
N LEU A 162 3.14 5.21 -9.79
CA LEU A 162 4.37 4.93 -9.04
C LEU A 162 4.83 3.48 -9.24
N LEU A 163 3.91 2.51 -9.19
CA LEU A 163 4.22 1.10 -9.38
C LEU A 163 4.80 0.84 -10.77
N GLN A 164 4.25 1.46 -11.82
CA GLN A 164 4.80 1.35 -13.17
C GLN A 164 6.21 1.94 -13.26
N LEU A 165 6.45 3.10 -12.64
CA LEU A 165 7.78 3.73 -12.61
C LEU A 165 8.80 2.86 -11.87
N MET A 166 8.39 2.17 -10.82
CA MET A 166 9.23 1.21 -10.11
C MET A 166 9.54 -0.03 -10.94
N ILE A 167 8.54 -0.58 -11.65
CA ILE A 167 8.73 -1.72 -12.56
C ILE A 167 9.72 -1.33 -13.67
N ASP A 168 9.50 -0.21 -14.35
CA ASP A 168 10.38 0.24 -15.43
C ASP A 168 11.81 0.44 -14.92
N ALA A 169 12.00 1.10 -13.77
CA ALA A 169 13.32 1.26 -13.15
C ALA A 169 13.99 -0.08 -12.81
N SER A 170 13.23 -1.08 -12.34
CA SER A 170 13.78 -2.41 -12.03
C SER A 170 14.20 -3.20 -13.27
N THR A 171 13.56 -2.96 -14.42
CA THR A 171 13.93 -3.62 -15.68
C THR A 171 15.20 -3.06 -16.33
N TYR A 172 15.56 -1.79 -16.05
CA TYR A 172 16.77 -1.16 -16.59
C TYR A 172 18.07 -1.79 -16.06
N ASP A 173 18.09 -2.28 -14.82
CA ASP A 173 19.28 -2.93 -14.24
C ASP A 173 19.66 -4.25 -14.92
N HIS A 174 18.76 -4.86 -15.70
CA HIS A 174 19.01 -6.11 -16.43
C HIS A 174 19.44 -5.92 -17.89
N VAL A 175 19.45 -4.71 -18.43
CA VAL A 175 19.89 -4.44 -19.81
C VAL A 175 21.41 -4.24 -19.83
N LYS A 176 22.13 -5.28 -20.26
CA LYS A 176 23.59 -5.31 -20.47
C LYS A 176 24.11 -4.00 -21.08
N VAL A 177 25.05 -3.37 -20.36
CA VAL A 177 26.03 -2.44 -20.93
C VAL A 177 26.75 -3.17 -22.06
N ARG A 178 26.46 -2.81 -23.33
CA ARG A 178 27.40 -3.10 -24.42
C ARG A 178 28.61 -2.22 -24.18
N LEU A 179 29.70 -2.80 -23.68
CA LEU A 179 31.03 -2.24 -23.84
C LEU A 179 31.27 -2.11 -25.34
N LEU A 180 31.15 -0.88 -25.86
CA LEU A 180 31.69 -0.52 -27.16
C LEU A 180 33.21 -0.52 -27.00
N ILE A 181 33.83 -1.69 -27.20
CA ILE A 181 35.26 -1.78 -27.47
C ILE A 181 35.43 -1.20 -28.88
N TYR A 182 35.86 0.06 -28.94
CA TYR A 182 36.49 0.59 -30.15
C TYR A 182 37.89 -0.03 -30.23
N ILE A 183 38.12 -0.80 -31.29
CA ILE A 183 39.46 -1.20 -31.77
C ILE A 183 40.10 0.02 -32.43
#